data_AF-A0A383EET7-F1
#
_entry.id   AF-A0A383EET7-F1
#
_cell.length_a   1.000
_cell.length_b   1.000
_cell.length_c   1.000
_cell.angle_alpha   90.00
_cell.angle_beta   90.00
_cell.angle_gamma   90.00
#
_symmetry.space_group_name_H-M   'P 1'
#
loop_
_entity.id
_entity.type
_entity.pdbx_description
1 polymer ?
#
loop_
_entity_poly.entity_id
_entity_poly.type
_entity_poly.pdbx_seq_one_letter_code
_entity_poly.pdbx_strand_id
1 'polypeptide(L)'
;MKKIITEILKSVPNLPGIYIMKDSRGGILYIGKAKSLNTRVRSYFQKSRHMPARARIFTDKVRDIKFLTTSTEAEALILESNFIKKHQPRYNVLLKDDKHYPYIRLTTQEQFPRLEVVRRVKKDGATYFGPYTMVKEVRETIRLI
;
A
#
# COMPACT_ATOMS: atom_id res chain seq x y z
N MET A 1 21.34 -5.78 13.66
CA MET A 1 20.69 -5.90 12.32
C MET A 1 21.20 -7.20 11.72
N LYS A 2 20.32 -8.08 11.24
CA LYS A 2 20.72 -9.40 10.72
C LYS A 2 21.54 -9.20 9.43
N LYS A 3 22.67 -9.90 9.28
CA LYS A 3 23.61 -9.78 8.14
C LYS A 3 22.91 -9.82 6.77
N ILE A 4 21.97 -10.74 6.61
CA ILE A 4 21.18 -10.94 5.38
C ILE A 4 20.34 -9.70 4.98
N ILE A 5 19.78 -8.99 5.97
CA ILE A 5 18.98 -7.79 5.69
C ILE A 5 19.90 -6.65 5.23
N THR A 6 21.08 -6.52 5.83
CA THR A 6 22.06 -5.50 5.44
C THR A 6 22.50 -5.67 3.98
N GLU A 7 22.67 -6.90 3.51
CA GLU A 7 22.98 -7.19 2.10
C GLU A 7 21.82 -6.82 1.18
N ILE A 8 20.59 -7.23 1.52
CA ILE A 8 19.39 -6.86 0.74
C ILE A 8 19.23 -5.33 0.64
N LEU A 9 19.52 -4.59 1.72
CA LEU A 9 19.43 -3.12 1.74
C LEU A 9 20.40 -2.44 0.76
N LYS A 10 21.47 -3.11 0.32
CA LYS A 10 22.39 -2.60 -0.70
C LYS A 10 21.81 -2.75 -2.11
N SER A 11 20.99 -3.76 -2.35
CA SER A 11 20.41 -4.05 -3.67
C SER A 11 19.04 -3.41 -3.91
N VAL A 12 18.50 -2.63 -2.96
CA VAL A 12 17.17 -2.04 -3.11
C VAL A 12 17.21 -0.90 -4.14
N PRO A 13 16.41 -0.95 -5.22
CA PRO A 13 16.42 0.07 -6.26
C PRO A 13 15.88 1.41 -5.75
N ASN A 14 16.35 2.50 -6.34
CA ASN A 14 15.81 3.84 -6.10
C ASN A 14 14.67 4.15 -7.09
N LEU A 15 13.65 3.29 -7.10
CA LEU A 15 12.49 3.39 -7.99
C LEU A 15 11.18 3.28 -7.17
N PRO A 16 10.05 3.75 -7.72
CA PRO A 16 8.75 3.47 -7.13
C PRO A 16 8.42 1.98 -7.26
N GLY A 17 7.53 1.51 -6.39
CA GLY A 17 7.08 0.12 -6.42
C GLY A 17 6.56 -0.35 -5.07
N ILE A 18 6.44 -1.67 -4.93
CA ILE A 18 6.02 -2.32 -3.69
C ILE A 18 7.15 -3.13 -3.08
N TYR A 19 7.17 -3.20 -1.75
CA TYR A 19 8.05 -4.08 -0.98
C TYR A 19 7.21 -5.07 -0.17
N ILE A 20 7.71 -6.30 -0.07
CA ILE A 20 7.06 -7.43 0.58
C ILE A 20 8.03 -7.96 1.64
N MET A 21 7.67 -7.84 2.90
CA MET A 21 8.45 -8.33 4.02
C MET A 21 7.95 -9.69 4.48
N LYS A 22 8.86 -10.65 4.63
CA LYS A 22 8.55 -12.05 4.96
C LYS A 22 9.24 -12.52 6.23
N ASP A 23 8.64 -13.50 6.91
CA ASP A 23 9.26 -14.20 8.04
C ASP A 23 10.21 -15.32 7.59
N SER A 24 10.80 -16.06 8.54
CA SER A 24 11.72 -17.17 8.26
C SER A 24 11.08 -18.35 7.53
N ARG A 25 9.75 -18.46 7.56
CA ARG A 25 8.99 -19.52 6.89
C ARG A 25 8.47 -19.06 5.52
N GLY A 26 8.86 -17.86 5.07
CA GLY A 26 8.40 -17.28 3.82
C GLY A 26 7.00 -16.66 3.88
N GLY A 27 6.36 -16.64 5.05
CA GLY A 27 5.05 -16.03 5.25
C GLY A 27 5.09 -14.53 5.09
N ILE A 28 4.15 -13.95 4.33
CA ILE A 28 4.09 -12.51 4.10
C ILE A 28 3.58 -11.81 5.36
N LEU A 29 4.47 -11.01 5.96
CA LEU A 29 4.16 -10.24 7.16
C LEU A 29 3.48 -8.92 6.80
N TYR A 30 4.07 -8.20 5.84
CA TYR A 30 3.68 -6.85 5.48
C TYR A 30 3.99 -6.55 4.01
N ILE A 31 3.12 -5.79 3.36
CA ILE A 31 3.28 -5.27 2.01
C ILE A 31 3.07 -3.76 2.08
N GLY A 32 3.93 -2.98 1.42
CA GLY A 32 3.72 -1.54 1.30
C GLY A 32 4.27 -0.97 0.01
N LYS A 33 3.75 0.19 -0.40
CA LYS A 33 4.29 0.95 -1.52
C LYS A 33 5.33 1.98 -1.11
N ALA A 34 6.13 2.42 -2.08
CA ALA A 34 7.08 3.52 -1.92
C ALA A 34 7.22 4.33 -3.22
N LYS A 35 7.45 5.65 -3.08
CA LYS A 35 7.99 6.48 -4.16
C LYS A 35 9.45 6.15 -4.48
N SER A 36 10.21 5.80 -3.45
CA SER A 36 11.58 5.29 -3.52
C SER A 36 11.68 4.08 -2.59
N LEU A 37 11.80 2.89 -3.18
CA LEU A 37 11.96 1.64 -2.44
C LEU A 37 13.18 1.71 -1.53
N ASN A 38 14.31 2.22 -2.03
CA ASN A 38 15.55 2.35 -1.25
C ASN A 38 15.33 3.18 0.04
N THR A 39 14.76 4.38 -0.09
CA THR A 39 14.51 5.28 1.04
C THR A 39 13.54 4.65 2.04
N ARG A 40 12.44 4.08 1.52
CA ARG A 40 11.38 3.56 2.37
C ARG A 40 11.81 2.30 3.13
N VAL A 41 12.44 1.35 2.46
CA VAL A 41 12.86 0.09 3.10
C VAL A 41 13.94 0.37 4.15
N ARG A 42 14.92 1.23 3.86
CA ARG A 42 15.96 1.63 4.83
C ARG A 42 15.39 2.30 6.07
N SER A 43 14.32 3.07 5.93
CA SER A 43 13.68 3.74 7.07
C SER A 43 13.19 2.78 8.15
N TYR A 44 12.93 1.50 7.81
CA TYR A 44 12.55 0.51 8.80
C TYR A 44 13.72 0.00 9.66
N PHE A 45 14.95 0.14 9.19
CA PHE A 45 16.13 -0.45 9.82
C PHE A 45 17.11 0.59 10.36
N GLN A 46 16.81 1.88 10.22
CA GLN A 46 17.60 2.96 10.81
C GLN A 46 17.36 3.04 12.33
N LYS A 47 18.43 2.91 13.12
CA LYS A 47 18.40 2.93 14.59
C LYS A 47 17.98 4.28 15.19
N SER A 48 18.20 5.39 14.48
CA SER A 48 18.00 6.75 14.99
C SER A 48 16.57 7.29 14.84
N ARG A 49 15.67 6.57 14.17
CA ARG A 49 14.27 6.98 14.05
C ARG A 49 13.46 6.39 15.20
N HIS A 50 12.73 7.24 15.94
CA HIS A 50 11.64 6.81 16.80
C HIS A 50 10.54 6.17 15.94
N MET A 51 10.71 4.88 15.68
CA MET A 51 9.72 4.10 14.97
C MET A 51 8.54 3.83 15.91
N PRO A 52 7.29 3.98 15.46
CA PRO A 52 6.13 3.58 16.24
C PRO A 52 6.28 2.13 16.72
N ALA A 53 5.96 1.87 18.00
CA ALA A 53 6.16 0.55 18.61
C ALA A 53 5.55 -0.59 17.76
N ARG A 54 4.42 -0.33 17.10
CA ARG A 54 3.74 -1.28 16.20
C ARG A 54 4.58 -1.70 14.99
N ALA A 55 5.35 -0.78 14.40
CA ALA A 55 6.22 -1.09 13.27
C ALA A 55 7.49 -1.85 13.71
N ARG A 56 7.98 -1.60 14.93
CA ARG A 56 9.13 -2.34 15.50
C ARG A 56 8.81 -3.84 15.66
N ILE A 57 7.60 -4.16 16.14
CA ILE A 57 7.16 -5.54 16.44
C ILE A 57 7.29 -6.48 15.23
N PHE A 58 6.93 -6.04 14.03
CA PHE A 58 7.01 -6.93 12.86
C PHE A 58 8.39 -6.88 12.18
N THR A 59 9.07 -5.73 12.23
CA THR A 59 10.41 -5.55 11.63
C THR A 59 11.41 -6.55 12.22
N ASP A 60 11.32 -6.86 13.52
CA ASP A 60 12.17 -7.86 14.17
C ASP A 60 11.95 -9.29 13.64
N LYS A 61 10.74 -9.58 13.15
CA LYS A 61 10.36 -10.87 12.57
C LYS A 61 10.77 -11.02 11.11
N VAL A 62 11.12 -9.92 10.43
CA VAL A 62 11.53 -9.94 9.02
C VAL A 62 12.83 -10.72 8.85
N ARG A 63 12.84 -11.56 7.82
CA ARG A 63 13.98 -12.40 7.41
C ARG A 63 14.30 -12.27 5.92
N ASP A 64 13.33 -11.86 5.11
CA ASP A 64 13.49 -11.62 3.68
C ASP A 64 12.64 -10.41 3.25
N ILE A 65 13.12 -9.70 2.23
CA ILE A 65 12.45 -8.55 1.63
C ILE A 65 12.51 -8.69 0.12
N LYS A 66 11.34 -8.74 -0.52
CA LYS A 66 11.20 -8.71 -1.97
C LYS A 66 10.66 -7.36 -2.42
N PHE A 67 10.93 -7.00 -3.67
CA PHE A 67 10.45 -5.76 -4.26
C PHE A 67 10.01 -5.99 -5.70
N LEU A 68 8.99 -5.25 -6.11
CA LEU A 68 8.53 -5.15 -7.49
C LEU A 68 8.51 -3.67 -7.85
N THR A 69 9.31 -3.29 -8.85
CA THR A 69 9.40 -1.90 -9.32
C THR A 69 8.25 -1.58 -10.26
N THR A 70 7.84 -0.32 -10.26
CA THR A 70 6.85 0.23 -11.21
C THR A 70 7.42 1.47 -11.88
N SER A 71 6.77 1.95 -12.93
CA SER A 71 7.16 3.17 -13.62
C SER A 71 6.64 4.41 -12.88
N THR A 72 5.48 4.28 -12.22
CA THR A 72 4.84 5.39 -11.50
C THR A 72 4.43 5.02 -10.07
N GLU A 73 4.18 6.03 -9.24
CA GLU A 73 3.60 5.83 -7.90
C GLU A 73 2.16 5.30 -7.97
N ALA A 74 1.39 5.69 -9.00
CA ALA A 74 0.02 5.24 -9.20
C ALA A 74 -0.04 3.73 -9.47
N GLU A 75 0.87 3.23 -10.30
CA GLU A 75 1.01 1.78 -10.52
C GLU A 75 1.42 1.06 -9.23
N ALA A 76 2.39 1.59 -8.48
CA ALA A 76 2.81 1.01 -7.20
C ALA A 76 1.63 0.89 -6.23
N LEU A 77 0.74 1.88 -6.24
CA LEU A 77 -0.48 1.87 -5.45
C LEU A 77 -1.45 0.77 -5.87
N ILE A 78 -1.76 0.69 -7.16
CA ILE A 78 -2.70 -0.32 -7.67
C ILE A 78 -2.15 -1.73 -7.37
N LEU A 79 -0.85 -1.92 -7.61
CA LEU A 79 -0.16 -3.18 -7.36
C LEU A 79 -0.20 -3.55 -5.86
N GLU A 80 0.08 -2.60 -4.96
CA GLU A 80 0.00 -2.82 -3.51
C GLU A 80 -1.41 -3.24 -3.09
N SER A 81 -2.43 -2.51 -3.55
CA SER A 81 -3.84 -2.79 -3.23
C SER A 81 -4.22 -4.21 -3.67
N ASN A 82 -3.82 -4.61 -4.87
CA ASN A 82 -4.07 -5.96 -5.38
C ASN A 82 -3.35 -7.04 -4.55
N PHE A 83 -2.09 -6.80 -4.18
CA PHE A 83 -1.31 -7.73 -3.36
C PHE A 83 -1.85 -7.86 -1.94
N ILE A 84 -2.23 -6.76 -1.28
CA ILE A 84 -2.85 -6.79 0.05
C ILE A 84 -4.18 -7.53 -0.01
N LYS A 85 -5.02 -7.25 -1.01
CA LYS A 85 -6.31 -7.95 -1.20
C LYS A 85 -6.11 -9.46 -1.38
N LYS A 86 -5.13 -9.86 -2.19
CA LYS A 86 -4.82 -11.26 -2.49
C LYS A 86 -4.22 -12.02 -1.31
N HIS A 87 -3.29 -11.41 -0.58
CA HIS A 87 -2.48 -12.10 0.42
C HIS A 87 -2.91 -11.84 1.87
N GLN A 88 -3.72 -10.81 2.12
CA GLN A 88 -4.20 -10.39 3.44
C GLN A 88 -3.13 -10.49 4.56
N PRO A 89 -1.97 -9.81 4.42
CA PRO A 89 -0.88 -9.99 5.36
C PRO A 89 -1.28 -9.57 6.78
N ARG A 90 -0.84 -10.37 7.77
CA ARG A 90 -1.19 -10.18 9.18
C ARG A 90 -0.96 -8.74 9.67
N TYR A 91 0.16 -8.13 9.32
CA TYR A 91 0.48 -6.78 9.80
C TYR A 91 -0.16 -5.66 8.97
N ASN A 92 -0.59 -5.90 7.73
CA ASN A 92 -1.37 -4.89 7.00
C ASN A 92 -2.77 -4.68 7.61
N VAL A 93 -3.36 -5.73 8.18
CA VAL A 93 -4.66 -5.63 8.88
C VAL A 93 -4.50 -4.90 10.22
N LEU A 94 -3.44 -5.23 10.98
CA LEU A 94 -3.15 -4.61 12.28
C LEU A 94 -2.64 -3.17 12.17
N LEU A 95 -2.01 -2.82 11.05
CA LEU A 95 -1.46 -1.49 10.76
C LEU A 95 -2.33 -0.71 9.77
N LYS A 96 -3.62 -1.05 9.66
CA LYS A 96 -4.58 -0.29 8.84
C LYS A 96 -4.61 1.15 9.36
N ASP A 97 -3.91 2.03 8.66
CA ASP A 97 -4.20 3.44 8.67
C ASP A 97 -5.50 3.60 7.86
N ASP A 98 -6.49 4.31 8.38
CA ASP A 98 -7.85 4.41 7.79
C ASP A 98 -7.88 5.15 6.43
N LYS A 99 -6.70 5.39 5.85
CA LYS A 99 -6.48 6.07 4.58
C LYS A 99 -6.51 5.08 3.42
N HIS A 100 -7.64 4.40 3.26
CA HIS A 100 -7.93 3.78 1.97
C HIS A 100 -8.00 4.87 0.89
N TYR A 101 -7.41 4.59 -0.27
CA TYR A 101 -7.44 5.49 -1.42
C TYR A 101 -8.88 5.65 -1.91
N PRO A 102 -9.27 6.86 -2.35
CA PRO A 102 -10.61 7.12 -2.83
C PRO A 102 -10.90 6.28 -4.07
N TYR A 103 -12.14 5.81 -4.13
CA TYR A 103 -12.80 5.29 -5.31
C TYR A 103 -13.91 6.27 -5.68
N ILE A 104 -14.24 6.30 -6.96
CA ILE A 104 -15.48 6.92 -7.43
C ILE A 104 -16.52 5.81 -7.50
N ARG A 105 -17.62 5.93 -6.76
CA ARG A 105 -18.77 5.03 -6.80
C ARG A 105 -19.86 5.69 -7.62
N LEU A 106 -20.35 5.00 -8.65
CA LEU A 106 -21.52 5.38 -9.43
C LEU A 106 -22.69 4.47 -9.01
N THR A 107 -23.75 5.05 -8.44
CA THR A 107 -24.94 4.30 -7.99
C THR A 107 -25.86 3.92 -9.16
N THR A 108 -25.38 3.04 -10.05
CA THR A 108 -26.08 2.54 -11.24
C THR A 108 -27.43 1.84 -10.98
N GLN A 109 -27.69 1.47 -9.73
CA GLN A 109 -28.89 0.78 -9.27
C GLN A 109 -30.01 1.74 -8.80
N GLU A 110 -29.71 3.03 -8.62
CA GLU A 110 -30.68 4.03 -8.17
C GLU A 110 -31.37 4.69 -9.38
N GLN A 111 -32.63 5.11 -9.21
CA GLN A 111 -33.38 5.85 -10.24
C GLN A 111 -32.66 7.13 -10.67
N PHE A 112 -31.92 7.74 -9.74
CA PHE A 112 -31.08 8.91 -9.98
C PHE A 112 -29.63 8.56 -9.59
N PRO A 113 -28.80 8.12 -10.56
CA PRO A 113 -27.42 7.75 -10.28
C PRO A 113 -26.61 8.93 -9.72
N ARG A 114 -25.81 8.65 -8.70
CA ARG A 114 -24.94 9.62 -8.03
C ARG A 114 -23.49 9.21 -8.16
N LEU A 115 -22.61 10.21 -8.28
CA LEU A 115 -21.17 10.01 -8.30
C LEU A 115 -20.59 10.41 -6.93
N GLU A 116 -20.07 9.43 -6.20
CA GLU A 116 -19.62 9.60 -4.81
C GLU A 116 -18.14 9.24 -4.64
N VAL A 117 -17.39 10.04 -3.88
CA VAL A 117 -16.04 9.67 -3.46
C VAL A 117 -16.11 8.82 -2.21
N VAL A 118 -15.86 7.52 -2.35
CA VAL A 118 -15.89 6.55 -1.25
C VAL A 118 -14.51 5.97 -0.97
N ARG A 119 -14.27 5.52 0.26
CA ARG A 119 -13.00 4.87 0.63
C ARG A 119 -13.11 3.34 0.74
N ARG A 120 -14.31 2.79 0.54
CA ARG A 120 -14.59 1.35 0.63
C ARG A 120 -15.43 0.92 -0.55
N VAL A 121 -15.01 -0.17 -1.20
CA VAL A 121 -15.80 -0.87 -2.22
C VAL A 121 -16.73 -1.84 -1.51
N LYS A 122 -18.04 -1.76 -1.81
CA LYS A 122 -19.06 -2.69 -1.30
C LYS A 122 -19.56 -3.57 -2.44
N LYS A 123 -20.10 -4.74 -2.09
CA LYS A 123 -20.84 -5.60 -3.04
C LYS A 123 -22.30 -5.16 -3.09
N ASP A 124 -22.55 -3.93 -3.50
CA ASP A 124 -23.86 -3.28 -3.49
C ASP A 124 -24.45 -3.05 -4.89
N GLY A 125 -23.82 -3.63 -5.92
CA GLY A 125 -24.24 -3.48 -7.32
C GLY A 125 -23.86 -2.14 -7.96
N ALA A 126 -23.22 -1.22 -7.22
CA ALA A 126 -22.69 0.01 -7.78
C ALA A 126 -21.43 -0.26 -8.62
N THR A 127 -21.15 0.63 -9.57
CA THR A 127 -19.91 0.60 -10.35
C THR A 127 -18.84 1.41 -9.63
N TYR A 128 -17.62 0.88 -9.51
CA TYR A 128 -16.51 1.52 -8.80
C TYR A 128 -15.32 1.76 -9.72
N PHE A 129 -14.84 2.99 -9.77
CA PHE A 129 -13.63 3.39 -10.50
C PHE A 129 -12.51 3.74 -9.53
N GLY A 130 -11.26 3.42 -9.90
CA GLY A 130 -10.07 3.67 -9.09
C GLY A 130 -9.34 2.37 -8.68
N PRO A 131 -8.49 2.41 -7.64
CA PRO A 131 -8.28 3.52 -6.69
C PRO A 131 -7.58 4.72 -7.32
N TYR A 132 -7.92 5.93 -6.89
CA TYR A 132 -7.27 7.16 -7.33
C TYR A 132 -6.22 7.64 -6.32
N THR A 133 -5.05 8.07 -6.83
CA THR A 133 -3.96 8.62 -6.02
C THR A 133 -4.25 10.03 -5.50
N MET A 134 -5.01 10.83 -6.24
CA MET A 134 -5.18 12.27 -6.01
C MET A 134 -6.63 12.60 -5.66
N VAL A 135 -6.98 12.51 -4.37
CA VAL A 135 -8.35 12.74 -3.85
C VAL A 135 -8.89 14.12 -4.23
N LYS A 136 -8.01 15.13 -4.24
CA LYS A 136 -8.40 16.53 -4.48
C LYS A 136 -8.88 16.72 -5.92
N GLU A 137 -8.09 16.23 -6.88
CA GLU A 137 -8.40 16.29 -8.31
C GLU A 137 -9.69 15.52 -8.61
N VAL A 138 -9.85 14.32 -8.05
CA VAL A 138 -11.10 13.56 -8.18
C VAL A 138 -12.31 14.37 -7.70
N ARG A 139 -12.21 15.01 -6.54
CA ARG A 139 -13.31 15.84 -6.02
C ARG A 139 -13.58 17.08 -6.88
N GLU A 140 -12.55 17.68 -7.45
CA GLU A 140 -12.69 18.81 -8.38
C GLU A 140 -13.38 18.39 -9.68
N THR A 141 -12.98 17.26 -10.28
CA THR A 141 -13.63 16.72 -11.48
C THR A 141 -15.11 16.42 -11.26
N ILE A 142 -15.46 15.83 -10.11
CA ILE A 142 -16.86 15.51 -9.80
C ILE A 142 -17.72 16.77 -9.66
N ARG A 143 -17.16 17.89 -9.19
CA ARG A 143 -17.89 19.16 -9.09
C ARG A 143 -18.21 19.81 -10.43
N LEU A 144 -17.53 19.38 -11.51
CA LEU A 144 -17.74 19.91 -12.86
C LEU A 144 -18.84 19.17 -13.64
N ILE A 145 -19.38 18.07 -13.08
CA ILE A 145 -20.44 17.24 -13.65
C ILE A 145 -21.72 17.50 -12.85
#